data_AF-A0M0K5-F1
#
_entry.id   AF-A0M0K5-F1
#
_cell.length_a   1.000
_cell.length_b   1.000
_cell.length_c   1.000
_cell.angle_alpha   90.00
_cell.angle_beta   90.00
_cell.angle_gamma   90.00
#
_symmetry.space_group_name_H-M   'P 1'
#
loop_
_entity.id
_entity.type
_entity.pdbx_description
1 polymer ?
#
loop_
_entity_poly.entity_id
_entity_poly.type
_entity_poly.pdbx_seq_one_letter_code
_entity_poly.pdbx_strand_id
1 'polypeptide(L)'
;MKKTVLIFFLMFLPILGGAQDDEHYHHNHEEETIQQVDTIDLEKEVNASTKLENNQDKPVKAKLDDFPNLHPLIVHFPIVLLLLGGILQLIQLFVLKRNLDWVILLCAGAGFIGAYVAGVYAHPHTHDLSEMAKKVLGQHDIYAEWTIYASALAAVLKLGSIFLIKKNRIFEIAVFLVLGFAAYSVSEAGHYGSQLVYIEGVGPQGDYLESEGHGH
;
A
#
# COMPACT_ATOMS: atom_id res chain seq x y z
N MET A 1 -46.15 1.16 -10.89
CA MET A 1 -46.30 1.80 -9.57
C MET A 1 -46.08 0.77 -8.47
N LYS A 2 -45.01 0.92 -7.68
CA LYS A 2 -45.00 0.84 -6.20
C LYS A 2 -43.55 0.98 -5.76
N LYS A 3 -43.29 2.06 -5.03
CA LYS A 3 -42.01 2.39 -4.39
C LYS A 3 -41.83 1.49 -3.17
N THR A 4 -40.61 1.10 -2.87
CA THR A 4 -40.22 0.82 -1.48
C THR A 4 -38.77 1.24 -1.28
N VAL A 5 -38.63 2.13 -0.30
CA VAL A 5 -37.41 2.75 0.20
C VAL A 5 -36.73 1.75 1.14
N LEU A 6 -35.39 1.67 1.11
CA LEU A 6 -34.63 1.42 2.34
C LEU A 6 -33.28 2.14 2.26
N ILE A 7 -33.18 3.16 3.10
CA ILE A 7 -31.98 3.93 3.42
C ILE A 7 -31.10 3.06 4.32
N PHE A 8 -29.80 2.96 4.05
CA PHE A 8 -28.82 2.66 5.09
C PHE A 8 -27.66 3.65 5.00
N PHE A 9 -27.50 4.35 6.11
CA PHE A 9 -26.53 5.37 6.42
C PHE A 9 -25.24 4.70 6.90
N LEU A 10 -24.08 5.07 6.36
CA LEU A 10 -22.78 4.68 6.90
C LEU A 10 -21.84 5.88 6.82
N MET A 11 -21.83 6.63 7.92
CA MET A 11 -20.93 7.73 8.19
C MET A 11 -19.76 7.15 8.99
N PHE A 12 -18.57 7.12 8.40
CA PHE A 12 -17.33 6.84 9.12
C PHE A 12 -16.44 8.08 8.99
N LEU A 13 -16.17 8.72 10.12
CA LEU A 13 -15.19 9.80 10.29
C LEU A 13 -14.12 9.25 11.25
N PRO A 14 -12.82 9.30 10.92
CA PRO A 14 -11.80 8.95 11.90
C PRO A 14 -11.50 10.14 12.81
N ILE A 15 -11.44 9.87 14.11
CA ILE A 15 -10.98 10.79 15.16
C ILE A 15 -9.46 10.68 15.21
N LEU A 16 -8.75 11.78 14.92
CA LEU A 16 -7.31 11.89 15.07
C LEU A 16 -7.01 12.41 16.49
N GLY A 17 -6.48 11.54 17.35
CA GLY A 17 -5.95 11.90 18.67
C GLY A 17 -4.44 11.94 18.61
N GLY A 18 -3.87 13.13 18.82
CA GLY A 18 -2.43 13.31 19.00
C GLY A 18 -1.98 12.92 20.41
N ALA A 19 -0.70 12.58 20.53
CA ALA A 19 0.02 12.60 21.79
C ALA A 19 1.48 12.96 21.50
N GLN A 20 1.84 14.13 22.01
CA GLN A 20 3.17 14.70 22.20
C GLN A 20 3.68 14.16 23.53
N ASP A 21 4.94 13.72 23.59
CA ASP A 21 5.67 13.61 24.85
C ASP A 21 7.08 14.17 24.65
N ASP A 22 7.30 15.29 25.34
CA ASP A 22 8.56 15.95 25.57
C ASP A 22 9.30 15.23 26.72
N GLU A 23 10.63 15.05 26.66
CA GLU A 23 11.44 15.09 27.89
C GLU A 23 12.82 15.72 27.66
N HIS A 24 13.17 16.54 28.65
CA HIS A 24 14.31 17.43 28.79
C HIS A 24 15.52 16.77 29.46
N TYR A 25 16.61 17.56 29.60
CA TYR A 25 17.81 17.46 30.47
C TYR A 25 19.11 17.13 29.70
N HIS A 26 20.26 17.80 29.86
CA HIS A 26 20.69 18.98 30.65
C HIS A 26 22.00 19.53 30.05
N HIS A 27 22.31 20.78 30.37
CA HIS A 27 23.51 21.55 30.02
C HIS A 27 24.83 20.92 30.53
N ASN A 28 25.93 21.18 29.80
CA ASN A 28 27.14 21.82 30.38
C ASN A 28 28.01 22.44 29.28
N HIS A 29 28.49 23.65 29.54
CA HIS A 29 29.47 24.44 28.78
C HIS A 29 30.89 24.12 29.29
N GLU A 30 31.89 24.14 28.40
CA GLU A 30 33.07 25.02 28.45
C GLU A 30 34.04 24.76 27.27
N GLU A 31 34.94 25.72 27.06
CA GLU A 31 35.45 26.28 25.79
C GLU A 31 36.61 25.57 25.06
N GLU A 32 36.65 25.92 23.76
CA GLU A 32 37.76 26.09 22.80
C GLU A 32 39.15 25.48 23.05
N THR A 33 39.66 24.77 22.03
CA THR A 33 40.82 25.21 21.22
C THR A 33 40.89 24.37 19.93
N ILE A 34 40.94 25.05 18.78
CA ILE A 34 41.22 24.49 17.45
C ILE A 34 42.74 24.35 17.28
N GLN A 35 43.23 23.18 16.81
CA GLN A 35 43.94 23.03 15.51
C GLN A 35 44.60 21.64 15.34
N GLN A 36 43.90 20.77 14.57
CA GLN A 36 44.33 20.08 13.35
C GLN A 36 45.61 19.18 13.32
N VAL A 37 45.41 17.97 12.73
CA VAL A 37 46.26 17.25 11.74
C VAL A 37 46.67 15.80 12.14
N ASP A 38 46.19 14.86 11.30
CA ASP A 38 46.69 13.51 10.95
C ASP A 38 46.74 12.37 11.98
N THR A 39 45.62 11.66 12.17
CA THR A 39 45.63 10.23 12.58
C THR A 39 44.41 9.40 12.11
N ILE A 40 43.45 9.94 11.36
CA ILE A 40 42.14 9.28 11.12
C ILE A 40 42.19 8.11 10.11
N ASP A 41 43.26 7.96 9.33
CA ASP A 41 43.27 7.00 8.21
C ASP A 41 43.63 5.55 8.59
N LEU A 42 44.04 5.25 9.84
CA LEU A 42 44.48 3.90 10.23
C LEU A 42 43.42 3.05 10.93
N GLU A 43 42.39 3.63 11.55
CA GLU A 43 41.30 2.84 12.19
C GLU A 43 40.21 2.41 11.20
N LYS A 44 40.11 3.08 10.04
CA LYS A 44 39.09 2.78 9.04
C LYS A 44 39.38 1.49 8.26
N GLU A 45 40.65 1.12 8.08
CA GLU A 45 41.04 -0.13 7.40
C GLU A 45 40.88 -1.38 8.30
N VAL A 46 41.11 -1.26 9.61
CA VAL A 46 41.05 -2.42 10.52
C VAL A 46 39.60 -2.86 10.78
N ASN A 47 38.65 -1.93 10.83
CA ASN A 47 37.22 -2.26 10.95
C ASN A 47 36.55 -2.66 9.63
N ALA A 48 37.11 -2.30 8.47
CA ALA A 48 36.63 -2.76 7.18
C ALA A 48 36.96 -4.24 6.92
N SER A 49 38.01 -4.77 7.56
CA SER A 49 38.50 -6.13 7.34
C SER A 49 37.70 -7.21 8.09
N THR A 50 36.87 -6.84 9.08
CA THR A 50 36.12 -7.79 9.92
C THR A 50 34.71 -8.09 9.41
N LYS A 51 34.26 -7.44 8.32
CA LYS A 51 32.92 -7.67 7.73
C LYS A 51 32.96 -8.17 6.29
N LEU A 52 34.03 -8.88 5.91
CA LEU A 52 34.00 -9.80 4.78
C LEU A 52 33.32 -11.09 5.22
N GLU A 53 32.01 -10.99 5.46
CA GLU A 53 31.16 -12.18 5.54
C GLU A 53 31.22 -12.84 4.15
N ASN A 54 31.87 -13.99 4.08
CA ASN A 54 32.09 -14.75 2.85
C ASN A 54 30.74 -15.03 2.15
N ASN A 55 30.40 -14.20 1.16
CA ASN A 55 29.12 -14.23 0.45
C ASN A 55 28.97 -15.46 -0.47
N GLN A 56 29.93 -16.38 -0.45
CA GLN A 56 29.97 -17.58 -1.29
C GLN A 56 29.08 -18.72 -0.76
N ASP A 57 28.65 -18.67 0.51
CA ASP A 57 27.85 -19.74 1.15
C ASP A 57 26.38 -19.35 1.41
N LYS A 58 25.95 -18.12 1.06
CA LYS A 58 24.54 -17.72 1.25
C LYS A 58 23.64 -18.43 0.23
N PRO A 59 22.52 -19.03 0.65
CA PRO A 59 21.60 -19.69 -0.28
C PRO A 59 21.07 -18.68 -1.29
N VAL A 60 21.05 -19.08 -2.57
CA VAL A 60 20.58 -18.22 -3.69
C VAL A 60 19.14 -17.72 -3.47
N LYS A 61 18.31 -18.50 -2.75
CA LYS A 61 16.95 -18.13 -2.40
C LYS A 61 16.90 -17.56 -0.97
N ALA A 62 16.54 -16.29 -0.87
CA ALA A 62 16.19 -15.65 0.41
C ALA A 62 14.95 -16.30 1.04
N LYS A 63 14.94 -16.37 2.38
CA LYS A 63 13.78 -16.72 3.19
C LYS A 63 12.85 -15.50 3.32
N LEU A 64 11.61 -15.72 3.75
CA LEU A 64 10.67 -14.61 3.96
C LEU A 64 11.15 -13.66 5.07
N ASP A 65 11.80 -14.20 6.09
CA ASP A 65 12.33 -13.42 7.23
C ASP A 65 13.55 -12.58 6.87
N ASP A 66 14.14 -12.79 5.67
CA ASP A 66 15.28 -12.00 5.19
C ASP A 66 14.82 -10.64 4.60
N PHE A 67 13.51 -10.46 4.36
CA PHE A 67 12.97 -9.21 3.82
C PHE A 67 12.56 -8.25 4.95
N PRO A 68 13.03 -7.00 4.94
CA PRO A 68 12.68 -6.02 5.97
C PRO A 68 11.20 -5.63 5.93
N ASN A 69 10.53 -5.84 4.79
CA ASN A 69 9.11 -5.61 4.65
C ASN A 69 8.48 -6.55 3.61
N LEU A 70 7.38 -7.19 3.97
CA LEU A 70 6.59 -8.06 3.08
C LEU A 70 5.49 -7.30 2.32
N HIS A 71 5.28 -6.01 2.60
CA HIS A 71 4.26 -5.18 1.96
C HIS A 71 4.25 -5.33 0.43
N PRO A 72 5.38 -5.17 -0.28
CA PRO A 72 5.38 -5.26 -1.75
C PRO A 72 4.95 -6.65 -2.22
N LEU A 73 5.26 -7.73 -1.51
CA LEU A 73 4.86 -9.08 -1.89
C LEU A 73 3.34 -9.26 -1.82
N ILE A 74 2.69 -8.65 -0.84
CA ILE A 74 1.26 -8.85 -0.58
C ILE A 74 0.40 -7.91 -1.43
N VAL A 75 0.83 -6.66 -1.66
CA VAL A 75 0.00 -5.65 -2.36
C VAL A 75 -0.24 -5.89 -3.85
N HIS A 76 0.60 -6.69 -4.52
CA HIS A 76 0.38 -6.99 -5.95
C HIS A 76 -0.91 -7.78 -6.18
N PHE A 77 -1.28 -8.67 -5.24
CA PHE A 77 -2.50 -9.45 -5.33
C PHE A 77 -3.77 -8.56 -5.33
N PRO A 78 -4.02 -7.69 -4.33
CA PRO A 78 -5.19 -6.82 -4.35
C PRO A 78 -5.20 -5.85 -5.52
N ILE A 79 -4.05 -5.31 -5.96
CA ILE A 79 -3.97 -4.45 -7.15
C ILE A 79 -4.57 -5.18 -8.36
N VAL A 80 -4.03 -6.35 -8.71
CA VAL A 80 -4.45 -7.08 -9.91
C VAL A 80 -5.89 -7.59 -9.78
N LEU A 81 -6.26 -8.13 -8.61
CA LEU A 81 -7.60 -8.70 -8.40
C LEU A 81 -8.70 -7.66 -8.45
N LEU A 82 -8.49 -6.46 -7.88
CA LEU A 82 -9.51 -5.41 -7.88
C LEU A 82 -9.64 -4.75 -9.25
N LEU A 83 -8.53 -4.54 -9.98
CA LEU A 83 -8.55 -4.08 -11.37
C LEU A 83 -9.29 -5.08 -12.27
N LEU A 84 -8.94 -6.37 -12.17
CA LEU A 84 -9.62 -7.43 -12.92
C LEU A 84 -11.10 -7.52 -12.54
N GLY A 85 -11.42 -7.45 -11.25
CA GLY A 85 -12.79 -7.42 -10.74
C GLY A 85 -13.60 -6.27 -11.33
N GLY A 86 -13.03 -5.06 -11.40
CA GLY A 86 -13.65 -3.89 -12.02
C GLY A 86 -13.95 -4.10 -13.52
N ILE A 87 -13.00 -4.64 -14.28
CA ILE A 87 -13.17 -4.96 -15.71
C ILE A 87 -14.25 -6.03 -15.89
N LEU A 88 -14.21 -7.11 -15.12
CA LEU A 88 -15.21 -8.18 -15.20
C LEU A 88 -16.61 -7.66 -14.81
N GLN A 89 -16.71 -6.77 -13.83
CA GLN A 89 -17.96 -6.14 -13.43
C GLN A 89 -18.51 -5.20 -14.50
N LEU A 90 -17.64 -4.48 -15.23
CA LEU A 90 -18.05 -3.72 -16.41
C LEU A 90 -18.65 -4.64 -17.48
N ILE A 91 -18.00 -5.77 -17.78
CA ILE A 91 -18.51 -6.78 -18.71
C ILE A 91 -19.85 -7.33 -18.21
N GLN A 92 -19.98 -7.56 -16.90
CA GLN A 92 -21.20 -8.07 -16.27
C GLN A 92 -22.43 -7.18 -16.48
N LEU A 93 -22.25 -5.86 -16.62
CA LEU A 93 -23.37 -4.94 -16.97
C LEU A 93 -24.07 -5.35 -18.26
N PHE A 94 -23.33 -5.91 -19.22
CA PHE A 94 -23.84 -6.32 -20.52
C PHE A 94 -24.31 -7.78 -20.52
N VAL A 95 -23.53 -8.69 -19.94
CA VAL A 95 -23.78 -10.14 -20.05
C VAL A 95 -24.72 -10.70 -18.99
N LEU A 96 -24.77 -10.10 -17.79
CA LEU A 96 -25.62 -10.53 -16.65
C LEU A 96 -25.58 -12.06 -16.39
N LYS A 97 -24.39 -12.66 -16.47
CA LYS A 97 -24.19 -14.11 -16.32
C LYS A 97 -23.88 -14.45 -14.87
N ARG A 98 -24.59 -15.46 -14.34
CA ARG A 98 -24.44 -15.87 -12.93
C ARG A 98 -23.07 -16.45 -12.59
N ASN A 99 -22.42 -17.15 -13.52
CA ASN A 99 -21.08 -17.67 -13.31
C ASN A 99 -20.06 -16.53 -13.16
N LEU A 100 -20.24 -15.44 -13.91
CA LEU A 100 -19.36 -14.28 -13.84
C LEU A 100 -19.53 -13.54 -12.51
N ASP A 101 -20.72 -13.54 -11.90
CA ASP A 101 -20.93 -12.96 -10.57
C ASP A 101 -20.04 -13.60 -9.50
N TRP A 102 -19.87 -14.92 -9.53
CA TRP A 102 -19.02 -15.65 -8.59
C TRP A 102 -17.54 -15.33 -8.78
N VAL A 103 -17.10 -15.20 -10.04
CA VAL A 103 -15.71 -14.81 -10.34
C VAL A 103 -15.45 -13.39 -9.84
N ILE A 104 -16.37 -12.46 -10.08
CA ILE A 104 -16.26 -11.08 -9.58
C ILE A 104 -16.26 -11.04 -8.05
N LEU A 105 -17.11 -11.83 -7.40
CA LEU A 105 -17.11 -11.92 -5.93
C LEU A 105 -15.77 -12.46 -5.42
N LEU A 106 -15.19 -13.47 -6.08
CA LEU A 106 -13.88 -14.00 -5.70
C LEU A 106 -12.79 -12.94 -5.87
N CYS A 107 -12.78 -12.21 -6.99
CA CYS A 107 -11.83 -11.11 -7.23
C CYS A 107 -11.98 -10.00 -6.17
N ALA A 108 -13.20 -9.51 -5.94
CA ALA A 108 -13.47 -8.45 -4.97
C ALA A 108 -13.18 -8.89 -3.53
N GLY A 109 -13.59 -10.12 -3.15
CA GLY A 109 -13.39 -10.67 -1.83
C GLY A 109 -11.93 -10.98 -1.52
N ALA A 110 -11.22 -11.67 -2.42
CA ALA A 110 -9.80 -11.94 -2.25
C ALA A 110 -8.96 -10.65 -2.35
N GLY A 111 -9.37 -9.70 -3.21
CA GLY A 111 -8.77 -8.38 -3.26
C GLY A 111 -8.95 -7.59 -1.96
N PHE A 112 -10.15 -7.61 -1.36
CA PHE A 112 -10.38 -7.03 -0.04
C PHE A 112 -9.49 -7.66 1.04
N ILE A 113 -9.48 -9.00 1.11
CA ILE A 113 -8.67 -9.72 2.11
C ILE A 113 -7.18 -9.38 1.93
N GLY A 114 -6.68 -9.38 0.70
CA GLY A 114 -5.30 -9.02 0.40
C GLY A 114 -4.96 -7.57 0.80
N ALA A 115 -5.84 -6.62 0.47
CA ALA A 115 -5.66 -5.21 0.84
C ALA A 115 -5.68 -5.00 2.36
N TYR A 116 -6.61 -5.67 3.06
CA TYR A 116 -6.68 -5.62 4.51
C TYR A 116 -5.43 -6.22 5.16
N VAL A 117 -4.95 -7.37 4.66
CA VAL A 117 -3.72 -7.98 5.17
C VAL A 117 -2.51 -7.08 4.94
N ALA A 118 -2.40 -6.49 3.75
CA ALA A 118 -1.32 -5.56 3.43
C ALA A 118 -1.34 -4.29 4.31
N GLY A 119 -2.52 -3.73 4.54
CA GLY A 119 -2.70 -2.48 5.28
C GLY A 119 -2.61 -2.63 6.81
N VAL A 120 -2.87 -3.82 7.37
CA VAL A 120 -2.87 -4.04 8.82
C VAL A 120 -1.67 -4.82 9.31
N TYR A 121 -1.31 -5.92 8.62
CA TYR A 121 -0.28 -6.85 9.12
C TYR A 121 1.08 -6.67 8.44
N ALA A 122 1.10 -6.08 7.25
CA ALA A 122 2.33 -5.84 6.51
C ALA A 122 2.54 -4.34 6.23
N HIS A 123 1.99 -3.44 7.05
CA HIS A 123 2.19 -2.01 6.87
C HIS A 123 3.63 -1.61 7.28
N PRO A 124 4.40 -0.91 6.42
CA PRO A 124 5.74 -0.46 6.76
C PRO A 124 5.74 0.62 7.84
N HIS A 125 6.59 0.44 8.84
CA HIS A 125 6.95 1.53 9.75
C HIS A 125 8.04 2.37 9.08
N THR A 126 7.83 3.68 9.01
CA THR A 126 8.81 4.62 8.46
C THR A 126 9.22 5.63 9.54
N HIS A 127 10.50 6.00 9.55
CA HIS A 127 11.09 6.98 10.46
C HIS A 127 11.89 8.00 9.64
N ASP A 128 12.09 9.20 10.20
CA ASP A 128 12.96 10.25 9.65
C ASP A 128 12.68 10.66 8.18
N LEU A 129 11.41 10.66 7.79
CA LEU A 129 10.98 11.05 6.44
C LEU A 129 11.06 12.57 6.22
N SER A 130 11.38 12.96 4.99
CA SER A 130 11.25 14.36 4.52
C SER A 130 9.78 14.82 4.62
N GLU A 131 9.56 16.13 4.72
CA GLU A 131 8.20 16.68 4.76
C GLU A 131 7.39 16.38 3.49
N MET A 132 8.05 16.23 2.33
CA MET A 132 7.38 15.79 1.11
C MET A 132 7.00 14.30 1.19
N ALA A 133 7.95 13.45 1.57
CA ALA A 133 7.72 12.01 1.71
C ALA A 133 6.57 11.68 2.69
N LYS A 134 6.47 12.41 3.82
CA LYS A 134 5.34 12.29 4.75
C LYS A 134 4.00 12.60 4.10
N LYS A 135 3.91 13.64 3.25
CA LYS A 135 2.67 14.00 2.56
C LYS A 135 2.28 12.96 1.52
N VAL A 136 3.26 12.46 0.76
CA VAL A 136 3.04 11.39 -0.23
C VAL A 136 2.59 10.10 0.47
N LEU A 137 3.23 9.74 1.59
CA LEU A 137 2.82 8.60 2.42
C LEU A 137 1.40 8.77 2.97
N GLY A 138 1.05 9.96 3.45
CA GLY A 138 -0.31 10.25 3.88
C GLY A 138 -1.35 10.06 2.77
N GLN A 139 -1.04 10.46 1.52
CA GLN A 139 -1.93 10.18 0.39
C GLN A 139 -1.99 8.68 0.07
N HIS A 140 -0.86 7.98 0.05
CA HIS A 140 -0.82 6.53 -0.12
C HIS A 140 -1.74 5.82 0.88
N ASP A 141 -1.64 6.16 2.17
CA ASP A 141 -2.42 5.55 3.23
C ASP A 141 -3.93 5.85 3.09
N ILE A 142 -4.31 7.08 2.72
CA ILE A 142 -5.72 7.45 2.46
C ILE A 142 -6.30 6.58 1.34
N TYR A 143 -5.59 6.44 0.22
CA TYR A 143 -6.04 5.66 -0.92
C TYR A 143 -6.04 4.14 -0.62
N ALA A 144 -5.09 3.66 0.18
CA ALA A 144 -5.06 2.29 0.67
C ALA A 144 -6.27 2.00 1.58
N GLU A 145 -6.62 2.91 2.49
CA GLU A 145 -7.80 2.79 3.34
C GLU A 145 -9.10 2.81 2.53
N TRP A 146 -9.22 3.72 1.56
CA TRP A 146 -10.36 3.74 0.63
C TRP A 146 -10.48 2.44 -0.17
N THR A 147 -9.35 1.86 -0.58
CA THR A 147 -9.34 0.55 -1.25
C THR A 147 -9.93 -0.53 -0.37
N ILE A 148 -9.55 -0.60 0.91
CA ILE A 148 -10.05 -1.59 1.85
C ILE A 148 -11.58 -1.45 2.03
N TYR A 149 -12.07 -0.25 2.33
CA TYR A 149 -13.52 -0.07 2.55
C TYR A 149 -14.34 -0.25 1.27
N ALA A 150 -13.87 0.26 0.14
CA ALA A 150 -14.59 0.16 -1.13
C ALA A 150 -14.64 -1.28 -1.62
N SER A 151 -13.54 -2.04 -1.51
CA SER A 151 -13.53 -3.46 -1.89
C SER A 151 -14.38 -4.32 -0.95
N ALA A 152 -14.40 -4.04 0.35
CA ALA A 152 -15.30 -4.68 1.31
C ALA A 152 -16.77 -4.44 0.92
N LEU A 153 -17.13 -3.18 0.67
CA LEU A 153 -18.48 -2.82 0.27
C LEU A 153 -18.85 -3.45 -1.08
N ALA A 154 -17.95 -3.46 -2.06
CA ALA A 154 -18.17 -4.10 -3.34
C ALA A 154 -18.41 -5.62 -3.20
N ALA A 155 -17.66 -6.30 -2.34
CA ALA A 155 -17.85 -7.72 -2.07
C ALA A 155 -19.22 -8.00 -1.42
N VAL A 156 -19.62 -7.19 -0.42
CA VAL A 156 -20.95 -7.29 0.21
C VAL A 156 -22.08 -7.03 -0.78
N LEU A 157 -21.97 -5.96 -1.59
CA LEU A 157 -22.96 -5.66 -2.62
C LEU A 157 -23.03 -6.80 -3.64
N LYS A 158 -21.89 -7.35 -4.06
CA LYS A 158 -21.87 -8.47 -5.01
C LYS A 158 -22.54 -9.72 -4.44
N LEU A 159 -22.31 -10.02 -3.16
CA LEU A 159 -23.01 -11.08 -2.44
C LEU A 159 -24.53 -10.84 -2.44
N GLY A 160 -24.96 -9.61 -2.16
CA GLY A 160 -26.36 -9.18 -2.27
C GLY A 160 -26.95 -9.36 -3.66
N SER A 161 -26.17 -9.10 -4.72
CA SER A 161 -26.62 -9.33 -6.10
C SER A 161 -26.89 -10.81 -6.37
N ILE A 162 -25.98 -11.69 -5.92
CA ILE A 162 -26.06 -13.13 -6.13
C ILE A 162 -27.26 -13.74 -5.40
N PHE A 163 -27.51 -13.34 -4.16
CA PHE A 163 -28.49 -14.00 -3.30
C PHE A 163 -29.85 -13.31 -3.25
N LEU A 164 -29.89 -11.98 -3.21
CA LEU A 164 -31.11 -11.21 -2.92
C LEU A 164 -31.76 -10.63 -4.18
N ILE A 165 -30.98 -9.96 -5.03
CA ILE A 165 -31.55 -9.11 -6.09
C ILE A 165 -31.62 -9.81 -7.47
N LYS A 166 -30.64 -10.67 -7.79
CA LYS A 166 -30.56 -11.54 -8.99
C LYS A 166 -30.82 -10.85 -10.34
N LYS A 167 -29.75 -10.64 -11.13
CA LYS A 167 -29.78 -10.15 -12.53
C LYS A 167 -30.42 -8.76 -12.72
N ASN A 168 -30.41 -7.91 -11.70
CA ASN A 168 -30.88 -6.52 -11.83
C ASN A 168 -29.74 -5.62 -12.32
N ARG A 169 -29.87 -5.08 -13.54
CA ARG A 169 -28.85 -4.22 -14.15
C ARG A 169 -28.58 -2.93 -13.37
N ILE A 170 -29.60 -2.32 -12.74
CA ILE A 170 -29.41 -1.10 -11.94
C ILE A 170 -28.53 -1.41 -10.72
N PHE A 171 -28.75 -2.57 -10.10
CA PHE A 171 -27.95 -2.99 -8.97
C PHE A 171 -26.52 -3.35 -9.38
N GLU A 172 -26.33 -4.00 -10.54
CA GLU A 172 -25.00 -4.26 -11.08
C GLU A 172 -24.24 -2.96 -11.44
N ILE A 173 -24.94 -1.91 -11.87
CA ILE A 173 -24.33 -0.58 -12.05
C ILE A 173 -23.84 -0.02 -10.71
N ALA A 174 -24.63 -0.16 -9.63
CA ALA A 174 -24.18 0.27 -8.31
C ALA A 174 -22.93 -0.51 -7.84
N VAL A 175 -22.92 -1.84 -8.03
CA VAL A 175 -21.72 -2.66 -7.75
C VAL A 175 -20.53 -2.20 -8.59
N PHE A 176 -20.74 -1.91 -9.89
CA PHE A 176 -19.70 -1.42 -10.79
C PHE A 176 -19.10 -0.10 -10.32
N LEU A 177 -19.92 0.86 -9.88
CA LEU A 177 -19.42 2.14 -9.38
C LEU A 177 -18.54 1.97 -8.13
N VAL A 178 -18.96 1.13 -7.19
CA VAL A 178 -18.20 0.89 -5.96
C VAL A 178 -16.91 0.11 -6.25
N LEU A 179 -16.97 -0.95 -7.07
CA LEU A 179 -15.79 -1.74 -7.42
C LEU A 179 -14.83 -0.96 -8.34
N GLY A 180 -15.36 -0.12 -9.23
CA GLY A 180 -14.59 0.81 -10.05
C GLY A 180 -13.88 1.86 -9.20
N PHE A 181 -14.52 2.37 -8.15
CA PHE A 181 -13.87 3.23 -7.17
C PHE A 181 -12.75 2.50 -6.42
N ALA A 182 -12.98 1.25 -5.98
CA ALA A 182 -11.92 0.44 -5.36
C ALA A 182 -10.72 0.22 -6.29
N ALA A 183 -10.98 -0.05 -7.58
CA ALA A 183 -9.96 -0.20 -8.61
C ALA A 183 -9.19 1.11 -8.88
N TYR A 184 -9.86 2.26 -8.85
CA TYR A 184 -9.21 3.57 -8.91
C TYR A 184 -8.34 3.82 -7.68
N SER A 185 -8.90 3.64 -6.47
CA SER A 185 -8.17 3.89 -5.22
C SER A 185 -6.92 3.03 -5.09
N VAL A 186 -6.98 1.75 -5.47
CA VAL A 186 -5.79 0.87 -5.39
C VAL A 186 -4.71 1.27 -6.40
N SER A 187 -5.11 1.84 -7.54
CA SER A 187 -4.19 2.36 -8.55
C SER A 187 -3.47 3.61 -8.03
N GLU A 188 -4.18 4.53 -7.40
CA GLU A 188 -3.60 5.73 -6.80
C GLU A 188 -2.69 5.38 -5.60
N ALA A 189 -3.10 4.44 -4.74
CA ALA A 189 -2.23 3.92 -3.69
C ALA A 189 -0.93 3.35 -4.29
N GLY A 190 -1.02 2.58 -5.37
CA GLY A 190 0.15 2.09 -6.10
C GLY A 190 1.01 3.21 -6.70
N HIS A 191 0.39 4.27 -7.22
CA HIS A 191 1.09 5.44 -7.77
C HIS A 191 1.88 6.19 -6.71
N TYR A 192 1.26 6.54 -5.58
CA TYR A 192 1.99 7.16 -4.47
C TYR A 192 3.03 6.21 -3.86
N GLY A 193 2.75 4.90 -3.85
CA GLY A 193 3.72 3.88 -3.44
C GLY A 193 4.97 3.85 -4.33
N SER A 194 4.81 3.97 -5.65
CA SER A 194 5.96 4.04 -6.56
C SER A 194 6.71 5.36 -6.42
N GLN A 195 6.00 6.49 -6.23
CA GLN A 195 6.64 7.77 -5.93
C GLN A 195 7.48 7.70 -4.66
N LEU A 196 6.96 7.08 -3.59
CA LEU A 196 7.71 6.88 -2.34
C LEU A 196 9.03 6.16 -2.59
N VAL A 197 9.00 5.04 -3.32
CA VAL A 197 10.20 4.22 -3.56
C VAL A 197 11.20 4.89 -4.51
N TYR A 198 10.72 5.42 -5.64
CA TYR A 198 11.59 5.85 -6.75
C TYR A 198 11.95 7.34 -6.75
N ILE A 199 11.15 8.20 -6.12
CA ILE A 199 11.39 9.65 -6.09
C ILE A 199 11.79 10.10 -4.68
N GLU A 200 11.04 9.67 -3.65
CA GLU A 200 11.30 10.07 -2.27
C GLU A 200 12.32 9.17 -1.56
N GLY A 201 12.74 8.05 -2.19
CA GLY A 201 13.75 7.13 -1.67
C GLY A 201 13.30 6.28 -0.47
N VAL A 202 12.00 6.18 -0.22
CA VAL A 202 11.38 5.45 0.90
C VAL A 202 11.06 4.02 0.47
N GLY A 203 12.03 3.12 0.67
CA GLY A 203 11.88 1.69 0.35
C GLY A 203 13.18 1.07 -0.16
N PRO A 204 13.15 -0.20 -0.60
CA PRO A 204 14.31 -0.80 -1.27
C PRO A 204 14.60 -0.05 -2.57
N GLN A 205 15.68 0.74 -2.54
CA GLN A 205 16.14 1.51 -3.70
C GLN A 205 16.73 0.55 -4.73
N GLY A 206 16.25 0.66 -5.97
CA GLY A 206 16.76 -0.10 -7.11
C GLY A 206 18.04 0.53 -7.63
N ASP A 207 19.11 0.59 -6.83
CA ASP A 207 20.38 1.26 -7.14
C ASP A 207 21.08 0.77 -8.42
N TYR A 208 20.55 -0.30 -9.03
CA TYR A 208 21.05 -0.94 -10.25
C TYR A 208 20.04 -0.93 -11.41
N LEU A 209 18.95 -0.17 -11.31
CA LEU A 209 17.98 0.00 -12.39
C LEU A 209 18.45 1.14 -13.30
N GLU A 210 18.76 0.82 -14.56
CA GLU A 210 19.02 1.84 -15.58
C GLU A 210 17.74 2.67 -15.80
N SER A 211 17.83 3.98 -15.58
CA SER A 211 16.79 4.90 -16.08
C SER A 211 17.04 5.11 -17.57
N GLU A 212 16.13 4.63 -18.41
CA GLU A 212 16.16 5.02 -19.82
C GLU A 212 15.88 6.53 -19.90
N GLY A 213 16.95 7.31 -19.99
CA GLY A 213 16.87 8.76 -20.10
C GLY A 213 16.12 9.14 -21.36
N HIS A 214 14.87 9.59 -21.20
CA HIS A 214 14.16 10.30 -22.25
C HIS A 214 14.78 11.70 -22.41
N GLY A 215 15.85 11.76 -23.22
CA GLY A 215 16.36 13.00 -23.77
C GLY A 215 15.33 13.60 -24.72
N HIS A 216 14.72 14.70 -24.30
CA HIS A 216 14.01 15.64 -25.17
C HIS A 216 14.63 17.03 -25.01
#